data_AF-A0A2T7A2N0-F1
#
_entry.id   AF-A0A2T7A2N0-F1
#
_cell.length_a   1.000
_cell.length_b   1.000
_cell.length_c   1.000
_cell.angle_alpha   90.00
_cell.angle_beta   90.00
_cell.angle_gamma   90.00
#
_symmetry.space_group_name_H-M   'P 1'
#
loop_
_entity.id
_entity.type
_entity.pdbx_description
1 polymer ?
#
loop_
_entity_poly.entity_id
_entity_poly.type
_entity_poly.pdbx_seq_one_letter_code
_entity_poly.pdbx_strand_id
1 'polypeptide(L)'
;MPSRKHTSHDGVNLDRLKVPELKKLCSERGIPDNGLKCDLVQRLTALRKGKQTADGNPHSGVPPTSQSFDAGGPGCQCQAIVVAEAEMGDDKHIIRSAKRNLSAILDNDELSVDRSTPTLTVGNSHGHAWAMLHQQVESYRSETSSLREEVGMLKITVASLEGQVTSLTLSVKAYGLIRHRFLVNYKQKQMGIVDDADKKYVLDGNSIAHGGDVKADAELYKDVTLHRRQDFPVFESLYGCIPQVIWPISHPETLNIINFHATVISNSSHKPSTQFADLFKDFMKKWKDSYYVTTYLDDGQETPVTKAYWTFYRSLGSEKGIKKPALQMLRRL
;
A
#
# COMPACT_ATOMS: atom_id res chain seq x y z
N MET A 1 -47.52 -43.63 2.17
CA MET A 1 -46.75 -42.37 2.21
C MET A 1 -46.07 -42.32 3.58
N PRO A 2 -44.76 -42.54 3.68
CA PRO A 2 -44.12 -42.85 4.96
C PRO A 2 -43.86 -41.57 5.78
N SER A 3 -44.11 -41.72 7.08
CA SER A 3 -44.03 -40.72 8.15
C SER A 3 -42.66 -40.04 8.25
N ARG A 4 -42.65 -38.70 8.20
CA ARG A 4 -41.48 -37.90 8.57
C ARG A 4 -41.55 -37.61 10.08
N LYS A 5 -40.74 -38.34 10.85
CA LYS A 5 -40.62 -38.19 12.30
C LYS A 5 -40.21 -36.75 12.66
N HIS A 6 -41.06 -36.04 13.39
CA HIS A 6 -40.65 -34.88 14.17
C HIS A 6 -39.82 -35.38 15.35
N THR A 7 -38.50 -35.18 15.30
CA THR A 7 -37.65 -35.32 16.49
C THR A 7 -37.43 -33.94 17.08
N SER A 8 -38.15 -33.65 18.17
CA SER A 8 -37.82 -32.58 19.10
C SER A 8 -36.47 -32.88 19.75
N HIS A 9 -35.45 -32.08 19.46
CA HIS A 9 -34.16 -32.11 20.15
C HIS A 9 -33.93 -30.77 20.85
N ASP A 10 -34.80 -30.45 21.80
CA ASP A 10 -34.51 -29.46 22.83
C ASP A 10 -33.67 -30.13 23.92
N GLY A 11 -32.41 -29.71 24.04
CA GLY A 11 -31.49 -30.20 25.08
C GLY A 11 -30.12 -30.70 24.62
N VAL A 12 -29.75 -30.53 23.34
CA VAL A 12 -28.41 -30.94 22.88
C VAL A 12 -27.36 -29.94 23.34
N ASN A 13 -26.40 -30.39 24.16
CA ASN A 13 -25.24 -29.60 24.58
C ASN A 13 -24.28 -29.42 23.38
N LEU A 14 -24.23 -28.20 22.84
CA LEU A 14 -23.51 -27.87 21.60
C LEU A 14 -21.99 -28.06 21.72
N ASP A 15 -21.43 -27.94 22.92
CA ASP A 15 -19.97 -28.09 23.14
C ASP A 15 -19.50 -29.55 22.99
N ARG A 16 -20.41 -30.51 23.12
CA ARG A 16 -20.11 -31.94 22.99
C ARG A 16 -20.18 -32.46 21.55
N LEU A 17 -20.73 -31.66 20.62
CA LEU A 17 -20.86 -32.06 19.22
C LEU A 17 -19.54 -31.91 18.46
N LYS A 18 -19.35 -32.78 17.47
CA LYS A 18 -18.20 -32.69 16.55
C LYS A 18 -18.50 -31.66 15.47
N VAL A 19 -17.44 -31.06 14.89
CA VAL A 19 -17.56 -30.02 13.87
C VAL A 19 -18.49 -30.40 12.71
N PRO A 20 -18.47 -31.64 12.16
CA PRO A 20 -19.39 -32.02 11.08
C PRO A 20 -20.88 -31.96 11.49
N GLU A 21 -21.20 -32.30 12.74
CA GLU A 21 -22.57 -32.25 13.27
C GLU A 21 -23.03 -30.80 13.49
N LEU A 22 -22.12 -29.95 13.98
CA LEU A 22 -22.37 -28.52 14.16
C LEU A 22 -22.60 -27.82 12.82
N LYS A 23 -21.82 -28.15 11.79
CA LYS A 23 -22.03 -27.62 10.43
C LYS A 23 -23.40 -28.02 9.89
N LYS A 24 -23.75 -29.30 9.99
CA LYS A 24 -25.07 -29.80 9.57
C LYS A 24 -26.21 -29.07 10.28
N LEU A 25 -26.09 -28.84 11.59
CA LEU A 25 -27.07 -28.06 12.38
C LEU A 25 -27.14 -26.59 11.97
N CYS A 26 -26.02 -25.97 11.57
CA CYS A 26 -26.01 -24.62 11.01
C CYS A 26 -26.77 -24.57 9.68
N SER A 27 -26.48 -25.49 8.75
CA SER A 27 -27.13 -25.54 7.45
C SER A 27 -28.65 -25.81 7.58
N GLU A 28 -29.05 -26.73 8.47
CA GLU A 28 -30.46 -27.02 8.77
C GLU A 28 -31.22 -25.83 9.37
N ARG A 29 -30.50 -24.90 10.02
CA ARG A 29 -31.06 -23.69 10.63
C ARG A 29 -30.85 -22.42 9.81
N GLY A 30 -30.35 -22.56 8.58
CA GLY A 30 -30.18 -21.46 7.62
C GLY A 30 -29.12 -20.43 8.02
N ILE A 31 -28.15 -20.81 8.87
CA ILE A 31 -27.03 -19.94 9.27
C ILE A 31 -25.72 -20.45 8.65
N PRO A 32 -24.73 -19.57 8.41
CA PRO A 32 -23.48 -19.98 7.75
C PRO A 32 -22.77 -21.09 8.53
N ASP A 33 -22.26 -22.10 7.82
CA ASP A 33 -21.68 -23.35 8.37
C ASP A 33 -20.15 -23.47 8.19
N ASN A 34 -19.51 -22.38 7.79
CA ASN A 34 -18.05 -22.25 7.69
C ASN A 34 -17.41 -21.82 9.02
N GLY A 35 -16.09 -22.01 9.21
CA GLY A 35 -15.37 -21.54 10.40
C GLY A 35 -15.02 -22.62 11.44
N LEU A 36 -14.42 -22.18 12.55
CA LEU A 36 -13.94 -23.05 13.64
C LEU A 36 -15.09 -23.48 14.55
N LYS A 37 -14.85 -24.50 15.39
CA LYS A 37 -15.88 -25.08 16.28
C LYS A 37 -16.52 -24.02 17.18
N CYS A 38 -15.72 -23.12 17.75
CA CYS A 38 -16.19 -22.01 18.58
C CYS A 38 -17.18 -21.11 17.85
N ASP A 39 -16.89 -20.78 16.59
CA ASP A 39 -17.71 -19.87 15.78
C ASP A 39 -19.07 -20.48 15.43
N LEU A 40 -19.10 -21.80 15.20
CA LEU A 40 -20.33 -22.54 14.91
C LEU A 40 -21.21 -22.64 16.17
N VAL A 41 -20.60 -22.95 17.32
CA VAL A 41 -21.32 -23.01 18.61
C VAL A 41 -21.87 -21.63 18.99
N GLN A 42 -21.09 -20.57 18.81
CA GLN A 42 -21.51 -19.20 19.12
C GLN A 42 -22.72 -18.78 18.27
N ARG A 43 -22.69 -19.05 16.96
CA ARG A 43 -23.82 -18.76 16.05
C ARG A 43 -25.09 -19.53 16.40
N LEU A 44 -24.97 -20.83 16.67
CA LEU A 44 -26.10 -21.66 17.09
C LEU A 44 -26.69 -21.21 18.44
N THR A 45 -25.84 -20.74 19.34
CA THR A 45 -26.26 -20.23 20.65
C THR A 45 -26.95 -18.87 20.53
N ALA A 46 -26.44 -17.99 19.66
CA ALA A 46 -27.08 -16.70 19.38
C ALA A 46 -28.48 -16.88 18.77
N LEU A 47 -28.64 -17.83 17.83
CA LEU A 47 -29.95 -18.16 17.25
C LEU A 47 -30.94 -18.70 18.30
N ARG A 48 -30.44 -19.49 19.27
CA ARG A 48 -31.27 -20.02 20.38
C ARG A 48 -31.76 -18.89 21.30
N LYS A 49 -30.89 -17.91 21.60
CA LYS A 49 -31.26 -16.74 22.41
C LYS A 49 -32.26 -15.84 21.68
N GLY A 50 -32.13 -15.67 20.36
CA GLY A 50 -33.06 -14.88 19.55
C GLY A 50 -34.46 -15.48 19.40
N LYS A 51 -34.63 -16.80 19.56
CA LYS A 51 -35.97 -17.44 19.55
C LYS A 51 -36.70 -17.35 20.88
N GLN A 52 -36.00 -17.19 22.01
CA GLN A 52 -36.64 -17.08 23.33
C GLN A 52 -37.31 -15.72 23.58
N THR A 53 -37.03 -14.71 22.76
CA THR A 53 -37.62 -13.36 22.88
C THR A 53 -38.86 -13.15 22.01
N ALA A 54 -39.27 -14.13 21.19
CA ALA A 54 -40.38 -13.97 20.24
C ALA A 54 -41.73 -14.54 20.71
N ASP A 55 -41.77 -15.39 21.75
CA ASP A 55 -43.00 -15.99 22.29
C ASP A 55 -43.23 -15.56 23.76
N GLY A 56 -43.68 -14.32 23.96
CA GLY A 56 -44.03 -13.80 25.29
C GLY A 56 -44.88 -12.53 25.20
N ASN A 57 -46.19 -12.68 25.42
CA ASN A 57 -47.25 -11.65 25.40
C ASN A 57 -46.96 -10.45 26.34
N PRO A 58 -47.38 -9.19 26.02
CA PRO A 58 -47.02 -8.01 26.80
C PRO A 58 -48.08 -7.72 27.88
N HIS A 59 -47.72 -7.89 29.15
CA HIS A 59 -48.47 -7.31 30.26
C HIS A 59 -47.56 -6.61 31.28
N SER A 60 -47.90 -5.33 31.51
CA SER A 60 -47.71 -4.52 32.72
C SER A 60 -46.29 -4.35 33.29
N GLY A 61 -45.63 -3.24 32.94
CA GLY A 61 -45.65 -2.02 33.78
C GLY A 61 -45.16 -2.04 35.24
N VAL A 62 -44.53 -3.10 35.74
CA VAL A 62 -43.87 -3.11 37.08
C VAL A 62 -42.63 -4.01 37.01
N PRO A 63 -41.48 -3.64 37.60
CA PRO A 63 -40.33 -4.54 37.60
C PRO A 63 -40.62 -5.79 38.44
N PRO A 64 -40.16 -6.99 38.02
CA PRO A 64 -40.24 -8.16 38.87
C PRO A 64 -39.41 -7.91 40.14
N THR A 65 -40.05 -8.06 41.29
CA THR A 65 -39.44 -7.94 42.61
C THR A 65 -38.35 -9.00 42.77
N SER A 66 -37.14 -8.57 43.12
CA SER A 66 -35.98 -9.23 43.78
C SER A 66 -35.63 -10.71 43.54
N GLN A 67 -36.34 -11.48 42.72
CA GLN A 67 -36.09 -12.91 42.47
C GLN A 67 -35.42 -13.18 41.11
N SER A 68 -35.05 -12.14 40.34
CA SER A 68 -34.33 -12.29 39.07
C SER A 68 -32.84 -11.97 39.12
N PHE A 69 -32.26 -11.77 40.31
CA PHE A 69 -30.82 -11.50 40.48
C PHE A 69 -30.03 -12.64 41.14
N ASP A 70 -30.67 -13.78 41.39
CA ASP A 70 -29.96 -15.00 41.81
C ASP A 70 -29.47 -15.79 40.59
N ALA A 71 -28.45 -15.26 39.93
CA ALA A 71 -27.52 -16.04 39.12
C ALA A 71 -26.12 -15.49 39.37
N GLY A 72 -25.48 -16.02 40.41
CA GLY A 72 -24.12 -15.69 40.83
C GLY A 72 -23.08 -15.94 39.74
N GLY A 73 -22.87 -14.94 38.89
CA GLY A 73 -21.64 -14.73 38.14
C GLY A 73 -21.05 -13.36 38.53
N PRO A 74 -19.73 -13.24 38.71
CA PRO A 74 -19.11 -11.95 38.98
C PRO A 74 -19.27 -11.07 37.73
N GLY A 75 -20.24 -10.14 37.74
CA GLY A 75 -20.44 -9.24 36.59
C GLY A 75 -21.74 -8.45 36.49
N CYS A 76 -22.79 -8.75 37.26
CA CYS A 76 -24.03 -7.95 37.21
C CYS A 76 -23.96 -6.75 38.17
N GLN A 77 -23.02 -5.83 37.93
CA GLN A 77 -23.01 -4.53 38.62
C GLN A 77 -23.91 -3.55 37.86
N CYS A 78 -24.83 -2.91 38.57
CA CYS A 78 -25.61 -1.79 38.05
C CYS A 78 -25.03 -0.48 38.56
N GLN A 79 -24.95 0.53 37.69
CA GLN A 79 -24.56 1.88 38.10
C GLN A 79 -25.83 2.68 38.41
N ALA A 80 -25.88 3.29 39.59
CA ALA A 80 -26.95 4.18 39.98
C ALA A 80 -26.48 5.64 39.86
N ILE A 81 -27.13 6.41 38.99
CA ILE A 81 -26.80 7.82 38.75
C ILE A 81 -28.06 8.64 38.90
N VAL A 82 -28.12 9.46 39.95
CA VAL A 82 -29.21 10.42 40.15
C VAL A 82 -28.61 11.80 40.09
N VAL A 83 -29.15 12.64 39.21
CA VAL A 83 -28.71 14.02 39.03
C VAL A 83 -29.81 14.95 39.47
N ALA A 84 -29.49 15.84 40.41
CA ALA A 84 -30.39 16.85 40.92
C ALA A 84 -29.73 18.22 40.84
N GLU A 85 -30.51 19.24 40.56
CA GLU A 85 -30.05 20.62 40.65
C GLU A 85 -30.05 21.08 42.11
N ALA A 86 -29.10 21.93 42.47
CA ALA A 86 -29.04 22.55 43.80
C ALA A 86 -28.97 24.07 43.64
N GLU A 87 -29.74 24.77 44.46
CA GLU A 87 -29.69 26.24 44.50
C GLU A 87 -28.35 26.71 45.06
N MET A 88 -27.71 27.65 44.36
CA MET A 88 -26.46 28.24 44.81
C MET A 88 -26.67 29.09 46.08
N GLY A 89 -25.74 28.98 47.03
CA GLY A 89 -25.81 29.68 48.31
C GLY A 89 -24.61 29.32 49.20
N ASP A 90 -24.71 29.54 50.51
CA ASP A 90 -23.73 29.00 51.44
C ASP A 90 -23.77 27.47 51.48
N ASP A 91 -22.70 26.83 51.95
CA ASP A 91 -22.58 25.36 51.99
C ASP A 91 -23.79 24.67 52.65
N LYS A 92 -24.32 25.26 53.73
CA LYS A 92 -25.47 24.69 54.44
C LYS A 92 -26.74 24.83 53.59
N HIS A 93 -26.86 25.89 52.82
CA HIS A 93 -27.96 26.12 51.89
C HIS A 93 -27.89 25.13 50.72
N ILE A 94 -26.72 24.98 50.08
CA ILE A 94 -26.50 24.05 48.97
C ILE A 94 -26.82 22.62 49.41
N ILE A 95 -26.29 22.18 50.56
CA ILE A 95 -26.55 20.82 51.08
C ILE A 95 -28.05 20.60 51.36
N ARG A 96 -28.73 21.58 51.96
CA ARG A 96 -30.18 21.48 52.24
C ARG A 96 -31.01 21.44 50.96
N SER A 97 -30.67 22.29 49.98
CA SER A 97 -31.35 22.34 48.68
C SER A 97 -31.13 21.03 47.90
N ALA A 98 -29.89 20.56 47.80
CA ALA A 98 -29.56 19.29 47.15
C ALA A 98 -30.29 18.09 47.77
N LYS A 99 -30.31 17.99 49.11
CA LYS A 99 -31.04 16.91 49.81
C LYS A 99 -32.54 16.96 49.51
N ARG A 100 -33.15 18.15 49.56
CA ARG A 100 -34.58 18.32 49.27
C ARG A 100 -34.91 17.86 47.85
N ASN A 101 -34.11 18.29 46.88
CA ASN A 101 -34.35 17.99 45.47
C ASN A 101 -34.10 16.51 45.16
N LEU A 102 -33.07 15.90 45.76
CA LEU A 102 -32.85 14.45 45.66
C LEU A 102 -34.02 13.65 46.25
N SER A 103 -34.50 14.01 47.44
CA SER A 103 -35.68 13.36 48.05
C SER A 103 -36.90 13.48 47.14
N ALA A 104 -37.16 14.68 46.58
CA ALA A 104 -38.27 14.88 45.66
C ALA A 104 -38.19 14.00 44.40
N ILE A 105 -36.99 13.80 43.84
CA ILE A 105 -36.79 12.92 42.67
C ILE A 105 -37.06 11.46 43.03
N LEU A 106 -36.68 11.03 44.23
CA LEU A 106 -36.92 9.65 44.71
C LEU A 106 -38.41 9.41 45.01
N ASP A 107 -39.11 10.41 45.56
CA ASP A 107 -40.52 10.30 45.95
C ASP A 107 -41.48 10.39 44.75
N ASN A 108 -41.05 11.00 43.63
CA ASN A 108 -41.87 11.21 42.43
C ASN A 108 -41.68 10.12 41.34
N ASP A 109 -41.08 8.97 41.67
CA ASP A 109 -40.96 7.80 40.78
C ASP A 109 -40.25 8.07 39.42
N GLU A 110 -39.31 9.01 39.39
CA GLU A 110 -38.55 9.35 38.17
C GLU A 110 -37.39 8.37 37.87
N LEU A 111 -37.21 7.32 38.68
CA LEU A 111 -36.14 6.35 38.47
C LEU A 111 -36.54 5.31 37.43
N SER A 112 -35.72 5.20 36.40
CA SER A 112 -35.87 4.20 35.35
C SER A 112 -34.57 3.46 35.11
N VAL A 113 -34.69 2.27 34.53
CA VAL A 113 -33.54 1.44 34.16
C VAL A 113 -33.26 1.62 32.68
N ASP A 114 -32.11 2.18 32.35
CA ASP A 114 -31.62 2.24 30.98
C ASP A 114 -30.79 0.98 30.67
N ARG A 115 -31.24 0.28 29.62
CA ARG A 115 -30.60 -0.93 29.08
C ARG A 115 -29.98 -0.71 27.71
N SER A 116 -30.03 0.53 27.20
CA SER A 116 -29.44 0.90 25.91
C SER A 116 -27.92 1.06 25.98
N THR A 117 -27.39 1.28 27.19
CA THR A 117 -25.96 1.35 27.46
C THR A 117 -25.37 -0.04 27.76
N PRO A 118 -24.07 -0.27 27.48
CA PRO A 118 -23.39 -1.53 27.80
C PRO A 118 -23.38 -1.87 29.30
N THR A 119 -23.46 -0.85 30.15
CA THR A 119 -23.53 -0.97 31.62
C THR A 119 -24.93 -0.62 32.09
N LEU A 120 -25.62 -1.57 32.72
CA LEU A 120 -26.97 -1.36 33.25
C LEU A 120 -26.99 -0.13 34.16
N THR A 121 -27.74 0.90 33.77
CA THR A 121 -27.79 2.18 34.49
C THR A 121 -29.18 2.39 35.07
N VAL A 122 -29.26 2.77 36.34
CA VAL A 122 -30.49 3.14 37.03
C VAL A 122 -30.41 4.61 37.41
N GLY A 123 -31.40 5.41 37.03
CA GLY A 123 -31.31 6.84 37.25
C GLY A 123 -32.55 7.59 36.82
N ASN A 124 -32.55 8.90 37.08
CA ASN A 124 -33.52 9.80 36.47
C ASN A 124 -33.08 10.18 35.05
N SER A 125 -33.93 10.90 34.31
CA SER A 125 -33.66 11.33 32.92
C SER A 125 -32.30 12.01 32.76
N HIS A 126 -31.94 12.88 33.70
CA HIS A 126 -30.64 13.56 33.74
C HIS A 126 -29.48 12.59 34.02
N GLY A 127 -29.67 11.61 34.93
CA GLY A 127 -28.70 10.56 35.18
C GLY A 127 -28.38 9.71 33.95
N HIS A 128 -29.40 9.35 33.15
CA HIS A 128 -29.22 8.64 31.88
C HIS A 128 -28.46 9.46 30.85
N ALA A 129 -28.78 10.76 30.72
CA ALA A 129 -28.05 11.67 29.82
C ALA A 129 -26.57 11.75 30.19
N TRP A 130 -26.24 11.78 31.49
CA TRP A 130 -24.87 11.77 31.99
C TRP A 130 -24.15 10.44 31.72
N ALA A 131 -24.82 9.30 31.92
CA ALA A 131 -24.27 7.98 31.61
C ALA A 131 -23.92 7.85 30.12
N MET A 132 -24.82 8.33 29.25
CA MET A 132 -24.61 8.36 27.80
C MET A 132 -23.44 9.27 27.41
N LEU A 133 -23.34 10.46 28.00
CA LEU A 133 -22.23 11.37 27.75
C LEU A 133 -20.89 10.74 28.17
N HIS A 134 -20.84 10.10 29.33
CA HIS A 134 -19.63 9.41 29.79
C HIS A 134 -19.16 8.36 28.78
N GLN A 135 -20.09 7.54 28.27
CA GLN A 135 -19.78 6.54 27.25
C GLN A 135 -19.26 7.17 25.95
N GLN A 136 -19.85 8.28 25.50
CA GLN A 136 -19.34 8.99 24.31
C GLN A 136 -17.92 9.50 24.52
N VAL A 137 -17.62 10.06 25.69
CA VAL A 137 -16.27 10.52 26.04
C VAL A 137 -15.27 9.37 26.04
N GLU A 138 -15.64 8.20 26.57
CA GLU A 138 -14.79 7.00 26.53
C GLU A 138 -14.55 6.52 25.10
N SER A 139 -15.60 6.51 24.26
CA SER A 139 -15.49 6.16 22.84
C SER A 139 -14.52 7.11 22.11
N TYR A 140 -14.69 8.43 22.26
CA TYR A 140 -13.81 9.41 21.63
C TYR A 140 -12.37 9.33 22.16
N ARG A 141 -12.16 9.01 23.44
CA ARG A 141 -10.82 8.78 24.00
C ARG A 141 -10.15 7.55 23.40
N SER A 142 -10.91 6.49 23.17
CA SER A 142 -10.42 5.27 22.51
C SER A 142 -10.04 5.55 21.06
N GLU A 143 -10.91 6.24 20.31
CA GLU A 143 -10.66 6.64 18.92
C GLU A 143 -9.43 7.57 18.81
N THR A 144 -9.32 8.56 19.71
CA THR A 144 -8.17 9.47 19.74
C THR A 144 -6.86 8.72 20.01
N SER A 145 -6.89 7.71 20.89
CA SER A 145 -5.72 6.86 21.16
C SER A 145 -5.34 6.05 19.92
N SER A 146 -6.32 5.44 19.24
CA SER A 146 -6.09 4.66 18.02
C SER A 146 -5.51 5.53 16.88
N LEU A 147 -6.08 6.72 16.65
CA LEU A 147 -5.57 7.66 15.64
C LEU A 147 -4.14 8.12 15.97
N ARG A 148 -3.82 8.32 17.25
CA ARG A 148 -2.48 8.70 17.68
C ARG A 148 -1.44 7.62 17.35
N GLU A 149 -1.79 6.36 17.53
CA GLU A 149 -0.94 5.23 17.16
C GLU A 149 -0.73 5.17 15.64
N GLU A 150 -1.79 5.32 14.85
CA GLU A 150 -1.70 5.33 13.39
C GLU A 150 -0.82 6.48 12.88
N VAL A 151 -0.99 7.69 13.42
CA VAL A 151 -0.12 8.83 13.11
C VAL A 151 1.34 8.55 13.49
N GLY A 152 1.57 7.84 14.60
CA GLY A 152 2.91 7.38 14.99
C GLY A 152 3.53 6.44 13.94
N MET A 153 2.76 5.45 13.48
CA MET A 153 3.19 4.51 12.45
C MET A 153 3.48 5.21 11.12
N LEU A 154 2.59 6.10 10.68
CA LEU A 154 2.78 6.87 9.44
C LEU A 154 4.04 7.73 9.50
N LYS A 155 4.34 8.37 10.63
CA LYS A 155 5.57 9.16 10.80
C LYS A 155 6.84 8.30 10.66
N ILE A 156 6.83 7.08 11.19
CA ILE A 156 7.95 6.13 11.03
C ILE A 156 8.13 5.75 9.56
N THR A 157 7.03 5.45 8.86
CA THR A 157 7.07 5.13 7.42
C THR A 157 7.59 6.30 6.59
N VAL A 158 7.12 7.53 6.86
CA VAL A 158 7.60 8.74 6.17
C VAL A 158 9.09 8.92 6.37
N ALA A 159 9.59 8.84 7.61
CA ALA A 159 11.02 8.98 7.89
C ALA A 159 11.86 7.90 7.18
N SER A 160 11.35 6.66 7.09
CA SER A 160 12.01 5.57 6.36
C SER A 160 12.09 5.87 4.86
N LEU A 161 10.99 6.31 4.27
CA LEU A 161 10.92 6.67 2.85
C LEU A 161 11.82 7.86 2.51
N GLU A 162 11.84 8.90 3.35
CA GLU A 162 12.74 10.05 3.20
C GLU A 162 14.22 9.64 3.24
N GLY A 163 14.57 8.70 4.13
CA GLY A 163 15.90 8.10 4.18
C GLY A 163 16.28 7.37 2.89
N GLN A 164 15.36 6.56 2.35
CA GLN A 164 15.55 5.86 1.08
C GLN A 164 15.70 6.83 -0.09
N VAL A 165 14.86 7.87 -0.17
CA VAL A 165 14.94 8.91 -1.21
C VAL A 165 16.27 9.64 -1.16
N THR A 166 16.76 9.97 0.04
CA THR A 166 18.06 10.63 0.21
C THR A 166 19.21 9.73 -0.26
N SER A 167 19.20 8.46 0.15
CA SER A 167 20.19 7.47 -0.28
C SER A 167 20.19 7.28 -1.80
N LEU A 168 19.01 7.13 -2.40
CA LEU A 168 18.85 6.97 -3.85
C LEU A 168 19.33 8.24 -4.59
N THR A 169 19.01 9.43 -4.07
CA THR A 169 19.46 10.70 -4.66
C THR A 169 20.99 10.81 -4.67
N LEU A 170 21.65 10.43 -3.57
CA LEU A 170 23.11 10.38 -3.51
C LEU A 170 23.68 9.36 -4.50
N SER A 171 23.05 8.19 -4.62
CA SER A 171 23.43 7.14 -5.57
C SER A 171 23.31 7.62 -7.03
N VAL A 172 22.21 8.29 -7.39
CA VAL A 172 22.00 8.86 -8.73
C VAL A 172 23.05 9.92 -9.05
N LYS A 173 23.38 10.82 -8.11
CA LYS A 173 24.45 11.81 -8.31
C LYS A 173 25.80 11.14 -8.53
N ALA A 174 26.16 10.16 -7.70
CA ALA A 174 27.40 9.40 -7.85
C ALA A 174 27.46 8.64 -9.18
N TYR A 175 26.33 8.05 -9.59
CA TYR A 175 26.21 7.37 -10.88
C TYR A 175 26.37 8.33 -12.05
N GLY A 176 25.77 9.52 -11.99
CA GLY A 176 25.95 10.58 -12.99
C GLY A 176 27.42 10.96 -13.20
N LEU A 177 28.21 11.06 -12.12
CA LEU A 177 29.65 11.32 -12.22
C LEU A 177 30.40 10.19 -12.95
N ILE A 178 30.05 8.93 -12.68
CA ILE A 178 30.60 7.76 -13.39
C ILE A 178 30.31 7.85 -14.89
N ARG A 179 29.09 8.26 -15.24
CA ARG A 179 28.63 8.45 -16.63
C ARG A 179 29.34 9.62 -17.33
N HIS A 180 29.50 10.76 -16.66
CA HIS A 180 30.31 11.87 -17.19
C HIS A 180 31.72 11.41 -17.57
N ARG A 181 32.41 10.70 -16.68
CA ARG A 181 33.75 10.19 -16.96
C ARG A 181 33.78 9.19 -18.13
N PHE A 182 32.77 8.32 -18.26
CA PHE A 182 32.67 7.41 -19.40
C PHE A 182 32.67 8.17 -20.72
N LEU A 183 31.86 9.24 -20.81
CA LEU A 183 31.77 10.04 -22.02
C LEU A 183 33.02 10.89 -22.27
N VAL A 184 33.65 11.43 -21.22
CA VAL A 184 34.94 12.14 -21.33
C VAL A 184 36.03 11.21 -21.83
N ASN A 185 36.11 9.99 -21.30
CA ASN A 185 37.08 8.98 -21.76
C ASN A 185 36.89 8.64 -23.24
N TYR A 186 35.64 8.52 -23.70
CA TYR A 186 35.32 8.32 -25.11
C TYR A 186 35.77 9.53 -25.95
N LYS A 187 35.39 10.75 -25.54
CA LYS A 187 35.76 12.01 -26.19
C LYS A 187 37.28 12.14 -26.33
N GLN A 188 38.02 11.89 -25.25
CA GLN A 188 39.49 11.93 -25.26
C GLN A 188 40.09 10.91 -26.21
N LYS A 189 39.65 9.64 -26.15
CA LYS A 189 40.28 8.55 -26.91
C LYS A 189 39.94 8.58 -28.39
N GLN A 190 38.69 8.88 -28.74
CA GLN A 190 38.19 8.78 -30.11
C GLN A 190 38.20 10.12 -30.84
N MET A 191 38.07 11.24 -30.11
CA MET A 191 37.99 12.58 -30.71
C MET A 191 39.20 13.46 -30.40
N GLY A 192 40.03 13.11 -29.41
CA GLY A 192 41.26 13.85 -29.07
C GLY A 192 41.02 15.25 -28.49
N ILE A 193 39.80 15.57 -28.08
CA ILE A 193 39.40 16.90 -27.61
C ILE A 193 39.02 16.80 -26.14
N VAL A 194 39.71 17.52 -25.25
CA VAL A 194 39.41 17.56 -23.81
C VAL A 194 39.49 19.01 -23.34
N ASP A 195 38.44 19.50 -22.70
CA ASP A 195 38.41 20.83 -22.08
C ASP A 195 38.73 20.80 -20.58
N ASP A 196 38.84 21.96 -19.94
CA ASP A 196 39.17 22.03 -18.51
C ASP A 196 38.02 21.54 -17.62
N ALA A 197 36.78 21.57 -18.10
CA ALA A 197 35.63 21.00 -17.37
C ALA A 197 35.70 19.46 -17.38
N ASP A 198 36.12 18.87 -18.50
CA ASP A 198 36.34 17.42 -18.63
C ASP A 198 37.41 16.92 -17.64
N LYS A 199 38.49 17.69 -17.41
CA LYS A 199 39.56 17.33 -16.46
C LYS A 199 39.07 17.16 -15.03
N LYS A 200 38.05 17.93 -14.62
CA LYS A 200 37.45 17.84 -13.28
C LYS A 200 36.80 16.48 -13.03
N TYR A 201 36.13 15.90 -14.03
CA TYR A 201 35.46 14.60 -13.91
C TYR A 201 36.40 13.40 -13.92
N VAL A 202 37.62 13.57 -14.45
CA VAL A 202 38.65 12.51 -14.45
C VAL A 202 39.34 12.39 -13.09
N LEU A 203 39.45 13.49 -12.33
CA LEU A 203 40.13 13.53 -11.03
C LEU A 203 39.27 12.97 -9.88
N ASP A 204 37.95 13.00 -9.99
CA ASP A 204 37.03 12.74 -8.87
C ASP A 204 36.56 11.26 -8.70
N GLY A 205 37.20 10.26 -9.31
CA GLY A 205 36.85 8.86 -8.93
C GLY A 205 37.55 7.70 -9.64
N ASN A 206 37.74 6.61 -8.87
CA ASN A 206 38.35 5.33 -9.27
C ASN A 206 37.39 4.28 -9.86
N SER A 207 36.08 4.55 -9.94
CA SER A 207 35.12 3.57 -10.47
C SER A 207 35.31 3.39 -11.99
N ILE A 208 34.97 2.25 -12.57
CA ILE A 208 35.03 2.03 -14.03
C ILE A 208 33.60 1.86 -14.53
N ALA A 209 33.20 2.61 -15.56
CA ALA A 209 31.94 2.37 -16.23
C ALA A 209 32.08 1.12 -17.12
N HIS A 210 31.21 0.12 -16.95
CA HIS A 210 31.33 -1.17 -17.62
C HIS A 210 30.75 -1.20 -19.06
N GLY A 211 30.20 -0.10 -19.56
CA GLY A 211 29.63 -0.01 -20.91
C GLY A 211 28.76 1.22 -21.13
N GLY A 212 28.14 1.31 -22.30
CA GLY A 212 27.17 2.34 -22.65
C GLY A 212 25.89 2.25 -21.80
N ASP A 213 25.37 3.40 -21.40
CA ASP A 213 24.05 3.59 -20.80
C ASP A 213 23.45 4.87 -21.38
N VAL A 214 22.81 4.72 -22.53
CA VAL A 214 22.26 5.79 -23.35
C VAL A 214 21.21 6.58 -22.59
N LYS A 215 20.45 5.94 -21.69
CA LYS A 215 19.39 6.60 -20.94
C LYS A 215 19.99 7.51 -19.88
N ALA A 216 20.91 6.98 -19.07
CA ALA A 216 21.59 7.77 -18.06
C ALA A 216 22.46 8.88 -18.69
N ASP A 217 23.13 8.59 -19.81
CA ASP A 217 23.95 9.57 -20.51
C ASP A 217 23.11 10.69 -21.12
N ALA A 218 21.91 10.39 -21.64
CA ALA A 218 21.01 11.40 -22.20
C ALA A 218 20.48 12.38 -21.13
N GLU A 219 20.32 11.92 -19.89
CA GLU A 219 19.88 12.76 -18.77
C GLU A 219 20.95 13.81 -18.40
N LEU A 220 22.23 13.54 -18.61
CA LEU A 220 23.32 14.52 -18.41
C LEU A 220 23.23 15.75 -19.34
N TYR A 221 22.46 15.65 -20.43
CA TYR A 221 22.19 16.75 -21.37
C TYR A 221 20.88 17.48 -21.07
N LYS A 222 20.08 16.98 -20.12
CA LYS A 222 18.76 17.51 -19.75
C LYS A 222 18.81 18.30 -18.45
N ASP A 223 19.57 17.82 -17.46
CA ASP A 223 19.60 18.39 -16.11
C ASP A 223 20.20 19.82 -16.10
N VAL A 224 19.47 20.76 -15.51
CA VAL A 224 19.86 22.18 -15.37
C VAL A 224 20.63 22.42 -14.07
N THR A 225 20.56 21.48 -13.11
CA THR A 225 21.00 21.69 -11.72
C THR A 225 22.48 21.39 -11.50
N LEU A 226 23.10 20.52 -12.32
CA LEU A 226 24.52 20.18 -12.23
C LEU A 226 25.12 20.03 -13.63
N HIS A 227 25.78 21.08 -14.11
CA HIS A 227 26.77 21.01 -15.20
C HIS A 227 26.29 20.26 -16.46
N ARG A 228 25.18 20.74 -17.01
CA ARG A 228 24.60 20.26 -18.28
C ARG A 228 25.66 20.13 -19.36
N ARG A 229 25.85 18.93 -19.90
CA ARG A 229 26.75 18.74 -21.06
C ARG A 229 26.19 19.45 -22.29
N GLN A 230 27.08 20.07 -23.07
CA GLN A 230 26.76 20.78 -24.31
C GLN A 230 27.44 20.17 -25.54
N ASP A 231 28.28 19.16 -25.35
CA ASP A 231 29.00 18.48 -26.42
C ASP A 231 28.14 17.39 -27.08
N PHE A 232 26.97 17.78 -27.59
CA PHE A 232 26.04 16.91 -28.32
C PHE A 232 26.70 16.03 -29.40
N PRO A 233 27.70 16.51 -30.17
CA PRO A 233 28.40 15.67 -31.14
C PRO A 233 29.08 14.44 -30.54
N VAL A 234 29.51 14.49 -29.27
CA VAL A 234 30.09 13.33 -28.57
C VAL A 234 29.04 12.26 -28.36
N PHE A 235 27.85 12.66 -27.90
CA PHE A 235 26.72 11.77 -27.70
C PHE A 235 26.26 11.16 -29.04
N GLU A 236 26.13 11.97 -30.08
CA GLU A 236 25.72 11.50 -31.41
C GLU A 236 26.74 10.54 -32.03
N SER A 237 28.04 10.80 -31.88
CA SER A 237 29.09 9.88 -32.34
C SER A 237 29.04 8.54 -31.60
N LEU A 238 28.71 8.55 -30.30
CA LEU A 238 28.69 7.36 -29.46
C LEU A 238 27.42 6.51 -29.66
N TYR A 239 26.27 7.16 -29.79
CA TYR A 239 24.95 6.50 -29.79
C TYR A 239 24.22 6.56 -31.13
N GLY A 240 24.74 7.30 -32.11
CA GLY A 240 24.16 7.45 -33.46
C GLY A 240 22.95 8.37 -33.54
N CYS A 241 22.57 9.03 -32.44
CA CYS A 241 21.43 9.95 -32.37
C CYS A 241 21.65 11.00 -31.27
N ILE A 242 20.81 12.04 -31.25
CA ILE A 242 20.86 13.10 -30.23
C ILE A 242 20.14 12.69 -28.93
N PRO A 243 20.51 13.24 -27.75
CA PRO A 243 19.90 12.88 -26.46
C PRO A 243 18.38 12.99 -26.41
N GLN A 244 17.81 13.99 -27.10
CA GLN A 244 16.38 14.29 -27.11
C GLN A 244 15.54 13.13 -27.66
N VAL A 245 16.10 12.36 -28.60
CA VAL A 245 15.46 11.17 -29.17
C VAL A 245 15.30 10.07 -28.13
N ILE A 246 16.22 10.00 -27.15
CA ILE A 246 16.28 8.93 -26.15
C ILE A 246 15.30 9.14 -24.99
N TRP A 247 14.97 10.40 -24.66
CA TRP A 247 14.07 10.72 -23.55
C TRP A 247 12.70 10.03 -23.61
N PRO A 248 11.97 10.01 -24.73
CA PRO A 248 10.68 9.33 -24.82
C PRO A 248 10.77 7.81 -24.96
N ILE A 249 11.95 7.24 -25.19
CA ILE A 249 12.10 5.80 -25.47
C ILE A 249 12.04 5.01 -24.17
N SER A 250 11.17 4.00 -24.16
CA SER A 250 11.03 3.06 -23.05
C SER A 250 11.28 1.60 -23.46
N HIS A 251 11.48 1.31 -24.76
CA HIS A 251 11.74 -0.04 -25.26
C HIS A 251 13.12 -0.54 -24.80
N PRO A 252 13.19 -1.52 -23.88
CA PRO A 252 14.48 -2.01 -23.40
C PRO A 252 15.32 -2.61 -24.53
N GLU A 253 14.69 -3.20 -25.55
CA GLU A 253 15.34 -3.79 -26.71
C GLU A 253 16.16 -2.75 -27.49
N THR A 254 15.54 -1.62 -27.84
CA THR A 254 16.18 -0.51 -28.56
C THR A 254 17.32 0.08 -27.73
N LEU A 255 17.08 0.33 -26.44
CA LEU A 255 18.10 0.87 -25.54
C LEU A 255 19.29 -0.10 -25.41
N ASN A 256 19.03 -1.41 -25.31
CA ASN A 256 20.07 -2.43 -25.18
C ASN A 256 20.98 -2.51 -26.41
N ILE A 257 20.43 -2.44 -27.62
CA ILE A 257 21.27 -2.50 -28.84
C ILE A 257 22.12 -1.24 -29.01
N ILE A 258 21.60 -0.08 -28.60
CA ILE A 258 22.32 1.21 -28.62
C ILE A 258 23.43 1.21 -27.56
N ASN A 259 23.13 0.72 -26.35
CA ASN A 259 24.11 0.52 -25.27
C ASN A 259 25.22 -0.45 -25.68
N PHE A 260 24.84 -1.54 -26.36
CA PHE A 260 25.81 -2.51 -26.86
C PHE A 260 26.75 -1.87 -27.88
N HIS A 261 26.21 -1.15 -28.87
CA HIS A 261 27.01 -0.38 -29.83
C HIS A 261 28.00 0.54 -29.12
N ALA A 262 27.52 1.40 -28.23
CA ALA A 262 28.36 2.32 -27.47
C ALA A 262 29.47 1.60 -26.68
N THR A 263 29.16 0.44 -26.09
CA THR A 263 30.14 -0.40 -25.40
C THR A 263 31.23 -0.91 -26.35
N VAL A 264 30.85 -1.38 -27.54
CA VAL A 264 31.81 -1.87 -28.55
C VAL A 264 32.72 -0.74 -29.02
N ILE A 265 32.16 0.42 -29.40
CA ILE A 265 32.96 1.50 -29.99
C ILE A 265 33.76 2.32 -28.98
N SER A 266 33.38 2.28 -27.70
CA SER A 266 34.16 2.89 -26.61
C SER A 266 35.31 2.00 -26.13
N ASN A 267 35.33 0.73 -26.52
CA ASN A 267 36.41 -0.19 -26.17
C ASN A 267 37.67 0.11 -26.99
N SER A 268 38.69 0.67 -26.34
CA SER A 268 39.98 0.97 -26.99
C SER A 268 40.79 -0.25 -27.41
N SER A 269 40.50 -1.42 -26.85
CA SER A 269 41.23 -2.66 -27.12
C SER A 269 40.64 -3.48 -28.27
N HIS A 270 39.47 -3.08 -28.79
CA HIS A 270 38.75 -3.84 -29.82
C HIS A 270 38.19 -2.88 -30.87
N LYS A 271 38.55 -3.10 -32.15
CA LYS A 271 37.92 -2.37 -33.26
C LYS A 271 36.67 -3.13 -33.71
N PRO A 272 35.50 -2.48 -33.79
CA PRO A 272 34.30 -3.12 -34.29
C PRO A 272 34.52 -3.64 -35.70
N SER A 273 33.90 -4.78 -36.04
CA SER A 273 33.86 -5.25 -37.41
C SER A 273 33.15 -4.24 -38.33
N THR A 274 33.58 -4.14 -39.60
CA THR A 274 32.94 -3.26 -40.59
C THR A 274 31.46 -3.59 -40.76
N GLN A 275 31.15 -4.89 -40.82
CA GLN A 275 29.77 -5.39 -40.88
C GLN A 275 28.93 -4.89 -39.70
N PHE A 276 29.46 -4.93 -38.47
CA PHE A 276 28.75 -4.43 -37.29
C PHE A 276 28.45 -2.94 -37.40
N ALA A 277 29.46 -2.14 -37.77
CA ALA A 277 29.32 -0.68 -37.91
C ALA A 277 28.32 -0.31 -39.02
N ASP A 278 28.38 -1.00 -40.17
CA ASP A 278 27.50 -0.74 -41.32
C ASP A 278 26.04 -1.09 -41.01
N LEU A 279 25.80 -2.24 -40.34
CA LEU A 279 24.46 -2.65 -39.94
C LEU A 279 23.86 -1.73 -38.87
N PHE A 280 24.66 -1.27 -37.90
CA PHE A 280 24.19 -0.29 -36.93
C PHE A 280 23.83 1.04 -37.62
N LYS A 281 24.70 1.51 -38.52
CA LYS A 281 24.47 2.74 -39.29
C LYS A 281 23.21 2.64 -40.14
N ASP A 282 22.97 1.48 -40.76
CA ASP A 282 21.75 1.24 -41.55
C ASP A 282 20.48 1.27 -40.68
N PHE A 283 20.52 0.65 -39.51
CA PHE A 283 19.44 0.73 -38.52
C PHE A 283 19.18 2.18 -38.09
N MET A 284 20.22 2.90 -37.64
CA MET A 284 20.07 4.29 -37.18
C MET A 284 19.54 5.21 -38.27
N LYS A 285 19.97 5.01 -39.52
CA LYS A 285 19.46 5.75 -40.67
C LYS A 285 17.96 5.52 -40.87
N LYS A 286 17.52 4.26 -40.95
CA LYS A 286 16.11 3.95 -41.17
C LYS A 286 15.23 4.42 -40.01
N TRP A 287 15.74 4.31 -38.79
CA TRP A 287 15.02 4.80 -37.63
C TRP A 287 14.89 6.33 -37.64
N LYS A 288 15.96 7.05 -38.01
CA LYS A 288 15.90 8.50 -38.24
C LYS A 288 14.93 8.89 -39.36
N ASP A 289 14.94 8.17 -40.47
CA ASP A 289 14.02 8.39 -41.62
C ASP A 289 12.54 8.15 -41.22
N SER A 290 12.30 7.31 -40.21
CA SER A 290 10.97 7.12 -39.61
C SER A 290 10.60 8.16 -38.55
N TYR A 291 11.39 9.24 -38.41
CA TYR A 291 11.28 10.22 -37.34
C TYR A 291 11.36 9.62 -35.94
N TYR A 292 12.22 8.60 -35.79
CA TYR A 292 12.45 7.88 -34.53
C TYR A 292 11.17 7.32 -33.92
N VAL A 293 10.31 6.71 -34.76
CA VAL A 293 9.08 6.08 -34.28
C VAL A 293 9.43 5.12 -33.14
N THR A 294 8.72 5.21 -32.02
CA THR A 294 9.02 4.40 -30.83
C THR A 294 8.35 3.05 -30.91
N THR A 295 7.15 2.98 -31.49
CA THR A 295 6.30 1.78 -31.52
C THR A 295 6.68 0.74 -32.57
N TYR A 296 7.83 0.89 -33.25
CA TYR A 296 8.19 0.00 -34.37
C TYR A 296 8.30 -1.48 -33.93
N LEU A 297 8.59 -1.76 -32.66
CA LEU A 297 8.65 -3.13 -32.13
C LEU A 297 7.32 -3.63 -31.55
N ASP A 298 6.31 -2.77 -31.38
CA ASP A 298 5.07 -3.09 -30.67
C ASP A 298 4.01 -3.72 -31.60
N ASP A 299 3.91 -3.22 -32.83
CA ASP A 299 2.77 -3.51 -33.70
C ASP A 299 2.93 -4.81 -34.53
N GLY A 300 4.05 -5.51 -34.38
CA GLY A 300 4.39 -6.72 -35.16
C GLY A 300 4.54 -6.47 -36.67
N GLN A 301 4.38 -5.23 -37.13
CA GLN A 301 4.46 -4.83 -38.53
C GLN A 301 5.89 -4.83 -39.04
N GLU A 302 6.10 -5.41 -40.22
CA GLU A 302 7.41 -5.50 -40.84
C GLU A 302 7.77 -4.20 -41.56
N THR A 303 8.14 -3.18 -40.81
CA THR A 303 8.63 -1.91 -41.32
C THR A 303 10.10 -1.98 -41.74
N PRO A 304 10.61 -1.03 -42.55
CA PRO A 304 12.05 -0.93 -42.83
C PRO A 304 12.90 -0.86 -41.56
N VAL A 305 12.41 -0.18 -40.51
CA VAL A 305 13.11 -0.05 -39.22
C VAL A 305 13.20 -1.39 -38.50
N THR A 306 12.10 -2.16 -38.42
CA THR A 306 12.13 -3.49 -37.78
C THR A 306 13.04 -4.46 -38.52
N LYS A 307 13.04 -4.45 -39.85
CA LYS A 307 13.97 -5.25 -40.67
C LYS A 307 15.42 -4.95 -40.35
N ALA A 308 15.81 -3.68 -40.30
CA ALA A 308 17.19 -3.30 -40.00
C ALA A 308 17.57 -3.58 -38.55
N TYR A 309 16.65 -3.33 -37.60
CA TYR A 309 16.82 -3.71 -36.20
C TYR A 309 17.14 -5.20 -36.05
N TRP A 310 16.31 -6.08 -36.63
CA TRP A 310 16.51 -7.54 -36.51
C TRP A 310 17.74 -8.03 -37.25
N THR A 311 18.13 -7.36 -38.34
CA THR A 311 19.37 -7.69 -39.07
C THR A 311 20.59 -7.35 -38.21
N PHE A 312 20.63 -6.16 -37.63
CA PHE A 312 21.69 -5.77 -36.69
C PHE A 312 21.69 -6.64 -35.42
N TYR A 313 20.52 -6.91 -34.84
CA TYR A 313 20.40 -7.73 -33.63
C TYR A 313 20.97 -9.15 -33.85
N ARG A 314 20.76 -9.73 -35.03
CA ARG A 314 21.29 -11.05 -35.38
C ARG A 314 22.82 -11.04 -35.51
N SER A 315 23.42 -9.95 -36.02
CA SER A 315 24.87 -9.83 -36.13
C SER A 315 25.59 -9.59 -34.79
N LEU A 316 24.89 -9.30 -33.69
CA LEU A 316 25.54 -9.09 -32.39
C LEU A 316 26.32 -10.31 -31.88
N GLY A 317 25.90 -11.52 -32.28
CA GLY A 317 26.56 -12.77 -31.84
C GLY A 317 27.89 -13.07 -32.53
N SER A 318 28.21 -12.38 -33.63
CA SER A 318 29.47 -12.57 -34.36
C SER A 318 30.60 -11.66 -33.88
N GLU A 319 30.33 -10.71 -32.99
CA GLU A 319 31.34 -9.79 -32.49
C GLU A 319 32.21 -10.46 -31.41
N LYS A 320 33.53 -10.50 -31.62
CA LYS A 320 34.46 -11.25 -30.75
C LYS A 320 34.58 -10.57 -29.38
N GLY A 321 34.50 -11.37 -28.32
CA GLY A 321 34.87 -10.95 -26.96
C GLY A 321 33.80 -10.18 -26.16
N ILE A 322 32.57 -10.00 -26.69
CA ILE A 322 31.50 -9.29 -26.00
C ILE A 322 30.23 -10.15 -25.97
N LYS A 323 29.65 -10.36 -24.78
CA LYS A 323 28.42 -11.15 -24.62
C LYS A 323 27.23 -10.39 -25.18
N LYS A 324 26.47 -11.03 -26.08
CA LYS A 324 25.24 -10.49 -26.67
C LYS A 324 24.21 -10.13 -25.58
N PRO A 325 23.48 -8.99 -25.69
CA PRO A 325 22.42 -8.64 -24.76
C PRO A 325 21.27 -9.66 -24.81
N ALA A 326 20.80 -10.10 -23.64
CA ALA A 326 19.64 -10.97 -23.54
C ALA A 326 18.39 -10.22 -24.02
N LEU A 327 17.61 -10.83 -24.92
CA LEU A 327 16.25 -10.38 -25.22
C LEU A 327 15.36 -10.73 -24.04
N GLN A 328 14.70 -9.75 -23.44
CA GLN A 328 13.47 -10.00 -22.71
C GLN A 328 12.38 -10.20 -23.77
N MET A 329 12.17 -11.43 -24.23
CA MET A 329 11.11 -11.67 -25.20
C MET A 329 9.76 -11.31 -24.60
N LEU A 330 9.05 -10.37 -25.25
CA LEU A 330 7.60 -10.40 -25.32
C LEU A 330 7.21 -11.75 -25.94
N ARG A 331 6.96 -12.74 -25.06
CA ARG A 331 6.12 -13.90 -25.41
C ARG A 331 4.73 -13.35 -25.74
N ARG A 332 4.48 -13.10 -27.02
CA ARG A 332 3.15 -13.05 -27.67
C ARG A 332 3.38 -12.84 -29.17
N LEU A 333 3.72 -13.94 -29.84
CA LEU A 333 3.13 -14.25 -31.15
C LEU A 333 2.03 -15.27 -30.88
#